data_AF-A0A5N5JQT6-F1
#
_entry.id   AF-A0A5N5JQT6-F1
#
_cell.length_a   1.000
_cell.length_b   1.000
_cell.length_c   1.000
_cell.angle_alpha   90.00
_cell.angle_beta   90.00
_cell.angle_gamma   90.00
#
_symmetry.space_group_name_H-M   'P 1'
#
loop_
_entity.id
_entity.type
_entity.pdbx_description
1 polymer ?
#
loop_
_entity_poly.entity_id
_entity_poly.type
_entity_poly.pdbx_seq_one_letter_code
_entity_poly.pdbx_strand_id
1 'polypeptide(L)'
;MYWRFMTSQNGDVPSFAWIEKTQKWLLYETANTDHCDRYALCGANGFCNIQSSPVCACLNGFVPKSPADWDLTDWLNGCVRKTPLNCTGDGFRKLAGVKMPETKSMWYSNTMNLRECRNKCLEKCNCTAYSNLDIRNGGSGCMLWFGDLIDIRVFSENEQEIFIRMAGSELVFLCEVVDNGDGAKINKKSKAKKRIIISTVLSAGILLLGLAFAWRLFEEKRPLELAAESLLITCNLSEVLRSIHVGLLCVQENPEDRPNMSIVALMLRDDDTLPQPKQPGFFTERDLNEASYSSNPSKPYSVNDCSISELKPR
;
A
#
# COMPACT_ATOMS: atom_id res chain seq x y z
N MET A 1 46.06 -10.71 -3.10
CA MET A 1 45.10 -10.72 -4.23
C MET A 1 45.14 -9.35 -4.89
N TYR A 2 45.55 -9.30 -6.15
CA TYR A 2 45.65 -8.03 -6.91
C TYR A 2 44.42 -7.85 -7.80
N TRP A 3 43.95 -6.61 -7.88
CA TRP A 3 42.81 -6.20 -8.71
C TRP A 3 43.26 -5.15 -9.72
N ARG A 4 42.68 -5.19 -10.92
CA ARG A 4 42.88 -4.20 -11.98
C ARG A 4 41.52 -3.83 -12.57
N PHE A 5 41.25 -2.53 -12.63
CA PHE A 5 40.15 -1.96 -13.41
C PHE A 5 40.75 -1.24 -14.61
N MET A 6 40.15 -1.40 -15.78
CA MET A 6 40.60 -0.74 -16.99
C MET A 6 39.40 -0.37 -17.85
N THR A 7 39.47 0.79 -18.50
CA THR A 7 38.48 1.22 -19.50
C THR A 7 38.91 0.70 -20.87
N SER A 8 38.04 -0.06 -21.53
CA SER A 8 38.26 -0.53 -22.90
C SER A 8 38.05 0.62 -23.89
N GLN A 9 38.58 0.49 -25.11
CA GLN A 9 38.33 1.47 -26.18
C GLN A 9 36.84 1.54 -26.58
N ASN A 10 36.07 0.49 -26.26
CA ASN A 10 34.64 0.43 -26.53
C ASN A 10 33.80 1.01 -25.37
N GLY A 11 34.45 1.49 -24.30
CA GLY A 11 33.77 2.06 -23.13
C GLY A 11 33.40 1.06 -22.05
N ASP A 12 33.77 -0.22 -22.19
CA ASP A 12 33.55 -1.22 -21.15
C ASP A 12 34.51 -0.98 -19.97
N VAL A 13 34.06 -1.30 -18.76
CA VAL A 13 34.89 -1.22 -17.55
C VAL A 13 35.01 -2.61 -16.91
N PRO A 14 35.86 -3.50 -17.47
CA PRO A 14 36.14 -4.79 -16.86
C PRO A 14 36.96 -4.69 -15.56
N SER A 15 36.59 -5.53 -14.59
CA SER A 15 37.37 -5.81 -13.39
C SER A 15 38.12 -7.14 -13.58
N PHE A 16 39.42 -7.15 -13.26
CA PHE A 16 40.27 -8.33 -13.36
C PHE A 16 40.86 -8.70 -12.01
N ALA A 17 40.83 -10.00 -11.70
CA ALA A 17 41.50 -10.57 -10.53
C ALA A 17 42.79 -11.29 -10.96
N TRP A 18 43.89 -11.05 -10.25
CA TRP A 18 45.13 -11.79 -10.47
C TRP A 18 45.09 -13.16 -9.79
N ILE A 19 45.26 -14.21 -10.58
CA ILE A 19 45.28 -15.58 -10.08
C ILE A 19 46.72 -16.07 -9.97
N GLU A 20 47.27 -16.06 -8.75
CA GLU A 20 48.68 -16.41 -8.49
C GLU A 20 49.06 -17.81 -9.01
N LYS A 21 48.18 -18.80 -8.88
CA LYS A 21 48.45 -20.17 -9.37
C LYS A 21 48.69 -20.24 -10.88
N THR A 22 48.04 -19.36 -11.65
CA THR A 22 48.11 -19.36 -13.12
C THR A 22 48.93 -18.21 -13.68
N GLN A 23 49.34 -17.25 -12.82
CA GLN A 23 50.00 -16.01 -13.21
C GLN A 23 49.26 -15.28 -14.35
N LYS A 24 47.92 -15.25 -14.26
CA LYS A 24 47.04 -14.63 -15.25
C LYS A 24 46.03 -13.71 -14.60
N TRP A 25 45.65 -12.68 -15.35
CA TRP A 25 44.49 -11.85 -15.06
C TRP A 25 43.24 -12.59 -15.55
N LEU A 26 42.35 -12.92 -14.62
CA LEU A 26 41.02 -13.46 -14.90
C LEU A 26 40.04 -12.31 -14.95
N LEU A 27 39.24 -12.23 -16.03
CA LEU A 27 38.09 -11.31 -16.08
C LEU A 27 37.08 -11.76 -15.03
N TYR A 28 36.81 -10.89 -14.06
CA TYR A 28 35.88 -11.16 -12.98
C TYR A 28 34.48 -10.65 -13.32
N GLU A 29 34.34 -9.37 -13.66
CA GLU A 29 33.07 -8.78 -14.09
C GLU A 29 33.27 -7.62 -15.09
N THR A 30 32.18 -7.15 -15.68
CA THR A 30 32.11 -5.91 -16.47
C THR A 30 31.02 -5.01 -15.92
N ALA A 31 31.26 -3.70 -15.87
CA ALA A 31 30.28 -2.75 -15.35
C ALA A 31 28.95 -2.71 -16.14
N ASN A 32 28.99 -2.99 -17.45
CA ASN A 32 27.79 -3.19 -18.27
C ASN A 32 27.55 -4.70 -18.39
N THR A 33 26.50 -5.17 -17.74
CA THR A 33 26.15 -6.58 -17.65
C THR A 33 25.05 -6.94 -18.64
N ASP A 34 24.13 -6.02 -18.92
CA ASP A 34 22.98 -6.29 -19.79
C ASP A 34 22.42 -5.05 -20.51
N HIS A 35 21.32 -5.26 -21.23
CA HIS A 35 20.68 -4.22 -22.04
C HIS A 35 20.13 -3.05 -21.23
N CYS A 36 19.72 -3.26 -19.97
CA CYS A 36 19.20 -2.23 -19.08
C CYS A 36 20.31 -1.31 -18.53
N ASP A 37 21.59 -1.62 -18.73
CA ASP A 37 22.71 -0.73 -18.38
C ASP A 37 22.92 0.40 -19.40
N ARG A 38 22.21 0.34 -20.53
CA ARG A 38 22.19 1.45 -21.50
C ARG A 38 21.44 2.64 -20.92
N TYR A 39 22.16 3.74 -20.77
CA TYR A 39 21.62 4.99 -20.24
C TYR A 39 20.33 5.41 -20.96
N ALA A 40 19.29 5.69 -20.17
CA ALA A 40 18.01 6.21 -20.63
C ALA A 40 17.27 5.35 -21.68
N LEU A 41 17.49 4.03 -21.69
CA LEU A 41 16.87 3.10 -22.64
C LEU A 41 15.33 3.22 -22.70
N CYS A 42 14.67 3.33 -21.55
CA CYS A 42 13.21 3.36 -21.45
C CYS A 42 12.61 4.78 -21.46
N GLY A 43 13.42 5.80 -21.72
CA GLY A 43 13.01 7.20 -21.73
C GLY A 43 12.60 7.74 -20.37
N ALA A 44 11.97 8.92 -20.38
CA ALA A 44 11.47 9.60 -19.18
C ALA A 44 10.31 8.83 -18.52
N ASN A 45 10.31 8.73 -17.20
CA ASN A 45 9.27 8.10 -16.37
C ASN A 45 8.96 6.64 -16.76
N GLY A 46 9.89 5.98 -17.45
CA GLY A 46 9.90 4.54 -17.70
C GLY A 46 10.98 3.86 -16.86
N PHE A 47 10.87 2.54 -16.69
CA PHE A 47 11.89 1.73 -16.04
C PHE A 47 12.23 0.50 -16.88
N CYS A 48 13.48 0.03 -16.74
CA CYS A 48 13.95 -1.20 -17.39
C CYS A 48 13.94 -2.38 -16.43
N ASN A 49 13.44 -3.53 -16.88
CA ASN A 49 13.51 -4.80 -16.17
C ASN A 49 13.91 -5.91 -17.14
N ILE A 50 15.11 -6.47 -16.94
CA ILE A 50 15.67 -7.52 -17.80
C ILE A 50 14.87 -8.83 -17.75
N GLN A 51 14.06 -9.04 -16.71
CA GLN A 51 13.19 -10.21 -16.58
C GLN A 51 11.84 -10.04 -17.29
N SER A 52 11.54 -8.84 -17.81
CA SER A 52 10.29 -8.54 -18.50
C SER A 52 10.44 -8.60 -20.02
N SER A 53 9.33 -8.89 -20.72
CA SER A 53 9.23 -8.80 -22.18
C SER A 53 7.92 -8.07 -22.53
N PRO A 54 7.98 -6.84 -23.08
CA PRO A 54 9.17 -6.03 -23.37
C PRO A 54 9.94 -5.59 -22.11
N VAL A 55 11.24 -5.26 -22.26
CA VAL A 55 12.12 -4.89 -21.13
C VAL A 55 11.79 -3.54 -20.51
N CYS A 56 11.13 -2.64 -21.26
CA CYS A 56 10.72 -1.33 -20.78
C CYS A 56 9.23 -1.27 -20.47
N ALA A 57 8.91 -0.64 -19.34
CA ALA A 57 7.54 -0.37 -18.91
C ALA A 57 7.44 1.05 -18.32
N CYS A 58 6.25 1.64 -18.41
CA CYS A 58 5.97 2.90 -17.72
C CYS A 58 5.83 2.68 -16.22
N LEU A 59 6.24 3.68 -15.43
CA LEU A 59 5.95 3.70 -14.00
C LEU A 59 4.43 3.60 -13.75
N ASN A 60 4.02 2.96 -12.66
CA ASN A 60 2.59 2.79 -12.37
C ASN A 60 1.88 4.15 -12.25
N GLY A 61 0.81 4.35 -13.01
CA GLY A 61 0.08 5.63 -13.13
C GLY A 61 0.63 6.56 -14.22
N PHE A 62 1.53 6.05 -15.07
CA PHE A 62 2.03 6.70 -16.28
C PHE A 62 1.64 5.88 -17.51
N VAL A 63 1.58 6.55 -18.66
CA VAL A 63 1.24 5.97 -19.96
C VAL A 63 2.26 6.41 -21.01
N PRO A 64 2.49 5.63 -22.08
CA PRO A 64 3.41 6.02 -23.14
C PRO A 64 3.02 7.35 -23.77
N LYS A 65 3.99 8.22 -24.01
CA LYS A 65 3.75 9.49 -24.70
C LYS A 65 3.33 9.28 -26.16
N SER A 66 3.86 8.23 -26.79
CA SER A 66 3.50 7.79 -28.13
C SER A 66 3.24 6.28 -28.10
N PRO A 67 1.96 5.84 -28.01
CA PRO A 67 1.63 4.42 -27.98
C PRO A 67 2.09 3.66 -29.24
N ALA A 68 2.02 4.31 -30.41
CA ALA A 68 2.44 3.70 -31.67
C ALA A 68 3.94 3.37 -31.68
N ASP A 69 4.80 4.27 -31.20
CA ASP A 69 6.24 4.02 -31.09
C ASP A 69 6.53 2.95 -30.02
N TRP A 70 5.81 3.01 -28.90
CA TRP A 70 5.97 2.08 -27.78
C TRP A 70 5.67 0.63 -28.17
N ASP A 71 4.60 0.41 -28.96
CA ASP A 71 4.22 -0.89 -29.49
C ASP A 71 5.24 -1.44 -30.51
N LEU A 72 6.03 -0.56 -31.13
CA LEU A 72 7.14 -0.89 -32.04
C LEU A 72 8.48 -1.02 -31.31
N THR A 73 8.50 -1.07 -29.98
CA THR A 73 9.71 -1.12 -29.14
C THR A 73 10.61 0.11 -29.22
N ASP A 74 10.06 1.25 -29.63
CA ASP A 74 10.70 2.56 -29.51
C ASP A 74 10.20 3.28 -28.24
N TRP A 75 11.04 3.26 -27.20
CA TRP A 75 10.74 3.82 -25.89
C TRP A 75 11.32 5.22 -25.68
N LEU A 76 11.94 5.84 -26.70
CA LEU A 76 12.68 7.10 -26.57
C LEU A 76 11.81 8.25 -26.05
N ASN A 77 10.54 8.28 -26.45
CA ASN A 77 9.57 9.29 -26.05
C ASN A 77 9.13 9.18 -24.58
N GLY A 78 9.44 8.06 -23.91
CA GLY A 78 9.11 7.82 -22.51
C GLY A 78 7.60 7.82 -22.22
N CYS A 79 7.29 8.11 -20.96
CA CYS A 79 5.97 8.06 -20.38
C CYS A 79 5.59 9.39 -19.75
N VAL A 80 4.29 9.67 -19.73
CA VAL A 80 3.67 10.83 -19.09
C VAL A 80 2.65 10.38 -18.05
N ARG A 81 2.39 11.23 -17.06
CA ARG A 81 1.39 10.94 -16.03
C ARG A 81 0.02 10.76 -16.65
N LYS A 82 -0.70 9.72 -16.23
CA LYS A 82 -2.11 9.54 -16.61
C LYS A 82 -2.99 10.64 -16.01
N THR A 83 -2.75 10.95 -14.73
CA THR A 83 -3.48 11.97 -13.97
C THR A 83 -2.51 13.09 -13.56
N PRO A 84 -2.81 14.36 -13.88
CA PRO A 84 -1.95 15.48 -13.50
C PRO A 84 -1.91 15.66 -11.98
N LEU A 85 -0.77 16.16 -11.47
CA LEU A 85 -0.61 16.50 -10.06
C LEU A 85 -1.37 17.77 -9.72
N ASN A 86 -1.91 17.84 -8.51
CA ASN A 86 -2.59 19.05 -8.01
C ASN A 86 -1.77 19.77 -6.93
N CYS A 87 -0.60 19.24 -6.56
CA CYS A 87 0.24 19.66 -5.43
C CYS A 87 -0.43 19.44 -4.06
N THR A 88 -1.68 19.89 -3.89
CA THR A 88 -2.54 19.64 -2.74
C THR A 88 -3.24 18.29 -2.86
N GLY A 89 -3.09 17.43 -1.86
CA GLY A 89 -3.67 16.08 -1.85
C GLY A 89 -2.91 15.06 -2.70
N ASP A 90 -1.74 15.41 -3.22
CA ASP A 90 -0.82 14.42 -3.79
C ASP A 90 -0.27 13.52 -2.68
N GLY A 91 0.10 12.31 -3.05
CA GLY A 91 0.84 11.40 -2.18
C GLY A 91 1.96 10.71 -2.92
N PHE A 92 2.41 9.57 -2.42
CA PHE A 92 3.54 8.85 -3.01
C PHE A 92 3.26 7.37 -3.14
N ARG A 93 3.76 6.80 -4.23
CA ARG A 93 3.80 5.36 -4.47
C ARG A 93 5.23 4.88 -4.35
N LYS A 94 5.43 3.82 -3.58
CA LYS A 94 6.73 3.17 -3.41
C LYS A 94 7.04 2.28 -4.61
N LEU A 95 8.27 2.36 -5.11
CA LEU A 95 8.87 1.43 -6.06
C LEU A 95 10.17 0.89 -5.44
N ALA A 96 10.26 -0.43 -5.30
CA ALA A 96 11.37 -1.11 -4.63
C ALA A 96 12.32 -1.79 -5.62
N GLY A 97 13.54 -2.09 -5.17
CA GLY A 97 14.55 -2.77 -5.97
C GLY A 97 15.02 -1.93 -7.14
N VAL A 98 15.22 -0.62 -6.94
CA VAL A 98 15.55 0.29 -8.03
C VAL A 98 17.02 0.71 -8.06
N LYS A 99 17.60 0.75 -9.26
CA LYS A 99 18.69 1.68 -9.58
C LYS A 99 18.11 3.09 -9.49
N MET A 100 18.73 3.94 -8.69
CA MET A 100 18.28 5.33 -8.56
C MET A 100 18.38 6.07 -9.90
N PRO A 101 17.38 6.91 -10.23
CA PRO A 101 17.42 7.72 -11.44
C PRO A 101 18.57 8.70 -11.41
N GLU A 102 18.87 9.30 -12.57
CA GLU A 102 19.97 10.25 -12.66
C GLU A 102 19.85 11.40 -11.64
N THR A 103 21.01 11.89 -11.20
CA THR A 103 21.11 12.85 -10.09
C THR A 103 21.32 14.30 -10.54
N LYS A 104 21.19 14.60 -11.85
CA LYS A 104 21.42 15.95 -12.41
C LYS A 104 20.48 17.00 -11.80
N SER A 105 19.24 16.63 -11.53
CA SER A 105 18.20 17.50 -10.98
C SER A 105 17.78 17.05 -9.58
N MET A 106 18.76 16.73 -8.75
CA MET A 106 18.55 16.23 -7.39
C MET A 106 18.99 17.26 -6.34
N TRP A 107 18.24 17.34 -5.24
CA TRP A 107 18.66 17.98 -3.99
C TRP A 107 18.78 16.92 -2.89
N TYR A 108 19.74 17.06 -1.98
CA TYR A 108 19.92 16.09 -0.90
C TYR A 108 20.22 16.74 0.47
N SER A 109 19.97 15.97 1.52
CA SER A 109 20.31 16.31 2.91
C SER A 109 20.71 15.06 3.69
N ASN A 110 21.79 15.12 4.46
CA ASN A 110 22.24 14.01 5.30
C ASN A 110 21.51 13.93 6.66
N THR A 111 20.88 15.02 7.09
CA THR A 111 20.33 15.14 8.45
C THR A 111 18.86 14.75 8.54
N MET A 112 18.15 14.75 7.40
CA MET A 112 16.72 14.48 7.35
C MET A 112 16.43 12.99 7.42
N ASN A 113 15.36 12.63 8.12
CA ASN A 113 14.79 11.30 8.04
C ASN A 113 13.78 11.19 6.89
N LEU A 114 13.34 9.97 6.58
CA LEU A 114 12.44 9.69 5.47
C LEU A 114 11.09 10.43 5.57
N ARG A 115 10.57 10.63 6.78
CA ARG A 115 9.30 11.35 7.00
C ARG A 115 9.44 12.85 6.72
N GLU A 116 10.52 13.45 7.21
CA GLU A 116 10.86 14.84 6.88
C GLU A 116 11.08 15.00 5.38
N CYS A 117 11.74 14.03 4.74
CA CYS A 117 11.96 14.01 3.29
C CYS A 117 10.63 14.01 2.52
N ARG A 118 9.67 13.16 2.93
CA ARG A 118 8.31 13.13 2.38
C ARG A 118 7.64 14.50 2.47
N ASN A 119 7.63 15.10 3.67
CA ASN A 119 6.99 16.39 3.90
C ASN A 119 7.68 17.50 3.07
N LYS A 120 9.01 17.47 2.98
CA LYS A 120 9.78 18.42 2.17
C LYS A 120 9.46 18.33 0.68
N CYS A 121 9.21 17.13 0.18
CA CYS A 121 8.78 16.92 -1.20
C CYS A 121 7.35 17.43 -1.42
N LEU A 122 6.42 17.18 -0.49
CA LEU A 122 5.05 17.70 -0.59
C LEU A 122 5.00 19.23 -0.62
N GLU A 123 5.81 19.90 0.20
CA GLU A 123 5.97 21.35 0.22
C GLU A 123 6.40 21.94 -1.14
N LYS A 124 7.15 21.17 -1.93
CA LYS A 124 7.70 21.60 -3.22
C LYS A 124 6.89 21.02 -4.36
N CYS A 125 6.00 21.79 -4.98
CA CYS A 125 5.11 21.30 -6.05
C CYS A 125 5.82 20.70 -7.27
N ASN A 126 7.08 21.06 -7.51
CA ASN A 126 7.90 20.51 -8.59
C ASN A 126 8.66 19.23 -8.20
N CYS A 127 8.61 18.80 -6.93
CA CYS A 127 9.24 17.57 -6.49
C CYS A 127 8.48 16.37 -7.05
N THR A 128 9.19 15.46 -7.71
CA THR A 128 8.61 14.31 -8.42
C THR A 128 8.85 12.99 -7.72
N ALA A 129 9.93 12.86 -6.94
CA ALA A 129 10.20 11.70 -6.12
C ALA A 129 11.13 12.01 -4.94
N TYR A 130 11.16 11.11 -3.95
CA TYR A 130 12.15 11.13 -2.88
C TYR A 130 12.63 9.72 -2.47
N SER A 131 13.76 9.66 -1.75
CA SER A 131 14.33 8.43 -1.18
C SER A 131 15.23 8.76 0.01
N ASN A 132 15.58 7.75 0.81
CA ASN A 132 16.74 7.80 1.69
C ASN A 132 18.02 7.99 0.86
N LEU A 133 18.98 8.74 1.41
CA LEU A 133 20.31 8.93 0.82
C LEU A 133 21.26 7.77 1.15
N ASP A 134 21.18 7.26 2.36
CA ASP A 134 21.95 6.13 2.87
C ASP A 134 21.00 5.05 3.36
N ILE A 135 21.15 3.82 2.90
CA ILE A 135 20.26 2.69 3.25
C ILE A 135 20.72 1.93 4.51
N ARG A 136 21.89 2.25 5.06
CA ARG A 136 22.43 1.58 6.27
C ARG A 136 21.54 1.88 7.48
N ASN A 137 21.52 0.95 8.45
CA ASN A 137 20.84 1.11 9.73
C ASN A 137 19.35 1.50 9.63
N GLY A 138 18.64 1.01 8.62
CA GLY A 138 17.22 1.30 8.42
C GLY A 138 16.92 2.56 7.62
N GLY A 139 17.94 3.22 7.06
CA GLY A 139 17.78 4.36 6.17
C GLY A 139 17.98 5.71 6.85
N SER A 140 18.76 6.59 6.22
CA SER A 140 18.98 7.97 6.68
C SER A 140 19.26 8.92 5.52
N GLY A 141 19.12 10.22 5.80
CA GLY A 141 19.23 11.26 4.79
C GLY A 141 18.04 11.30 3.83
N CYS A 142 18.08 12.25 2.91
CA CYS A 142 17.01 12.57 1.98
C CYS A 142 17.60 12.90 0.62
N MET A 143 17.03 12.32 -0.43
CA MET A 143 17.21 12.71 -1.83
C MET A 143 15.85 13.12 -2.39
N LEU A 144 15.79 14.26 -3.06
CA LEU A 144 14.62 14.77 -3.76
C LEU A 144 14.94 14.94 -5.25
N TRP A 145 14.06 14.46 -6.11
CA TRP A 145 14.14 14.65 -7.56
C TRP A 145 13.15 15.70 -8.04
N PHE A 146 13.55 16.44 -9.07
CA PHE A 146 12.72 17.45 -9.73
C PHE A 146 12.71 17.18 -11.23
N GLY A 147 11.50 17.14 -11.82
CA GLY A 147 11.32 16.83 -13.25
C GLY A 147 11.21 15.33 -13.54
N ASP A 148 11.45 14.96 -14.79
CA ASP A 148 11.31 13.59 -15.26
C ASP A 148 12.34 12.66 -14.63
N LEU A 149 11.90 11.45 -14.25
CA LEU A 149 12.79 10.43 -13.73
C LEU A 149 13.37 9.62 -14.90
N ILE A 150 14.68 9.62 -15.05
CA ILE A 150 15.37 8.99 -16.19
C ILE A 150 16.38 7.98 -15.65
N ASP A 151 16.61 6.90 -16.41
CA ASP A 151 17.58 5.85 -16.12
C ASP A 151 17.22 4.97 -14.90
N ILE A 152 15.92 4.74 -14.69
CA ILE A 152 15.45 3.79 -13.68
C ILE A 152 15.59 2.37 -14.21
N ARG A 153 16.16 1.50 -13.39
CA ARG A 153 16.18 0.05 -13.59
C ARG A 153 15.59 -0.63 -12.35
N VAL A 154 14.82 -1.69 -12.55
CA VAL A 154 14.26 -2.52 -11.48
C VAL A 154 14.99 -3.86 -11.45
N PHE A 155 15.36 -4.29 -10.25
CA PHE A 155 15.97 -5.56 -9.91
C PHE A 155 15.00 -6.40 -9.08
N SER A 156 15.16 -7.72 -9.13
CA SER A 156 14.27 -8.66 -8.44
C SER A 156 14.65 -8.90 -6.98
N GLU A 157 15.78 -8.34 -6.53
CA GLU A 157 16.28 -8.48 -5.15
C GLU A 157 16.67 -7.12 -4.56
N ASN A 158 16.52 -7.03 -3.24
CA ASN A 158 16.52 -5.82 -2.40
C ASN A 158 17.75 -4.90 -2.58
N GLU A 159 17.54 -3.73 -3.19
CA GLU A 159 18.55 -2.67 -3.28
C GLU A 159 18.10 -1.40 -2.57
N GLN A 160 17.24 -0.62 -3.20
CA GLN A 160 16.80 0.69 -2.72
C GLN A 160 15.33 0.91 -3.09
N GLU A 161 14.67 1.84 -2.40
CA GLU A 161 13.28 2.20 -2.63
C GLU A 161 13.17 3.69 -2.97
N ILE A 162 12.39 4.01 -4.00
CA ILE A 162 12.06 5.38 -4.38
C ILE A 162 10.56 5.59 -4.22
N PHE A 163 10.19 6.76 -3.70
CA PHE A 163 8.81 7.18 -3.50
C PHE A 163 8.44 8.22 -4.56
N ILE A 164 7.63 7.82 -5.53
CA ILE A 164 7.25 8.64 -6.68
C ILE A 164 5.95 9.38 -6.37
N ARG A 165 5.93 10.70 -6.54
CA ARG A 165 4.74 11.52 -6.28
C ARG A 165 3.62 11.14 -7.23
N MET A 166 2.40 10.99 -6.74
CA MET A 166 1.20 10.65 -7.51
C MET A 166 0.04 11.55 -7.12
N ALA A 167 -0.91 11.76 -8.03
CA ALA A 167 -2.18 12.40 -7.70
C ALA A 167 -2.92 11.53 -6.67
N GLY A 168 -3.57 12.14 -5.68
CA GLY A 168 -4.28 11.42 -4.62
C GLY A 168 -5.30 10.40 -5.16
N SER A 169 -6.01 10.75 -6.24
CA SER A 169 -6.98 9.86 -6.90
C SER A 169 -6.38 8.54 -7.44
N GLU A 170 -5.09 8.52 -7.76
CA GLU A 170 -4.37 7.31 -8.19
C GLU A 170 -3.91 6.44 -7.02
N LEU A 171 -3.90 7.00 -5.79
CA LEU A 171 -3.48 6.31 -4.57
C LEU A 171 -4.65 5.67 -3.82
N VAL A 172 -5.85 6.27 -3.91
CA VAL A 172 -7.08 5.72 -3.33
C VAL A 172 -7.39 4.31 -3.85
N PHE A 173 -6.90 3.96 -5.04
CA PHE A 173 -7.04 2.62 -5.61
C PHE A 173 -6.14 1.54 -4.98
N LEU A 174 -5.19 1.90 -4.10
CA LEU A 174 -4.15 1.00 -3.58
C LEU A 174 -4.10 0.86 -2.06
N CYS A 175 -5.21 1.09 -1.35
CA CYS A 175 -5.39 0.43 -0.05
C CYS A 175 -5.63 -1.09 -0.24
N GLU A 176 -4.77 -1.75 -1.03
CA GLU A 176 -4.68 -3.20 -1.02
C GLU A 176 -3.90 -3.57 0.23
N VAL A 177 -4.60 -4.28 1.12
CA VAL A 177 -4.04 -5.00 2.25
C VAL A 177 -2.79 -5.74 1.76
N VAL A 178 -1.63 -5.41 2.31
CA VAL A 178 -0.43 -6.24 2.15
C VAL A 178 -0.72 -7.55 2.89
N ASP A 179 -1.40 -8.48 2.23
CA ASP A 179 -1.38 -9.88 2.62
C ASP A 179 0.06 -10.33 2.41
N ASN A 180 0.84 -10.38 3.51
CA ASN A 180 2.02 -11.20 3.55
C ASN A 180 1.57 -12.64 3.31
N GLY A 181 1.66 -13.07 2.06
CA GLY A 181 1.30 -14.38 1.61
C GLY A 181 2.19 -15.45 2.20
N ASP A 182 1.91 -15.85 3.43
CA ASP A 182 2.09 -17.24 3.82
C ASP A 182 0.90 -18.03 3.28
N GLY A 183 1.03 -18.40 2.01
CA GLY A 183 0.13 -19.33 1.33
C GLY A 183 0.21 -20.71 1.96
N ALA A 184 -0.38 -20.88 3.14
CA ALA A 184 -0.73 -22.17 3.67
C ALA A 184 -1.79 -22.78 2.74
N LYS A 185 -1.34 -23.61 1.79
CA LYS A 185 -2.18 -24.43 0.93
C LYS A 185 -3.11 -25.30 1.79
N ILE A 186 -4.33 -24.84 2.04
CA ILE A 186 -5.38 -25.68 2.62
C ILE A 186 -5.84 -26.64 1.52
N ASN A 187 -5.32 -27.87 1.57
CA ASN A 187 -5.81 -28.99 0.80
C ASN A 187 -7.29 -29.23 1.13
N LYS A 188 -8.22 -28.82 0.25
CA LYS A 188 -9.63 -29.22 0.31
C LYS A 188 -9.74 -30.71 -0.03
N LYS A 189 -9.62 -31.58 0.97
CA LYS A 189 -10.18 -32.94 0.90
C LYS A 189 -11.63 -32.87 1.34
N SER A 190 -12.54 -32.96 0.37
CA SER A 190 -13.95 -33.26 0.62
C SER A 190 -14.03 -34.63 1.27
N LYS A 191 -14.56 -34.73 2.50
CA LYS A 191 -15.40 -35.85 2.97
C LYS A 191 -16.29 -35.44 4.15
N ALA A 192 -17.58 -35.65 3.93
CA ALA A 192 -18.64 -36.07 4.87
C ALA A 192 -18.90 -35.29 6.17
N LYS A 193 -20.14 -34.79 6.25
CA LYS A 193 -20.84 -34.21 7.40
C LYS A 193 -20.53 -34.90 8.74
N LYS A 194 -19.94 -34.15 9.69
CA LYS A 194 -20.19 -34.25 11.14
C LYS A 194 -20.14 -32.84 11.74
N ARG A 195 -21.08 -32.56 12.66
CA ARG A 195 -21.49 -31.25 13.20
C ARG A 195 -20.30 -30.47 13.79
N ILE A 196 -20.10 -29.22 13.35
CA ILE A 196 -19.18 -28.25 13.96
C ILE A 196 -20.02 -27.15 14.60
N ILE A 197 -20.14 -27.16 15.93
CA ILE A 197 -20.64 -26.05 16.75
C ILE A 197 -19.56 -25.75 17.78
N ILE A 198 -18.34 -25.42 17.32
CA ILE A 198 -17.25 -24.91 18.19
C ILE A 198 -16.43 -23.81 17.46
N SER A 199 -16.44 -23.72 16.12
CA SER A 199 -15.60 -22.71 15.42
C SER A 199 -16.18 -21.29 15.34
N THR A 200 -17.48 -21.08 15.58
CA THR A 200 -18.12 -19.75 15.46
C THR A 200 -17.87 -18.84 16.66
N VAL A 201 -17.59 -19.41 17.84
CA VAL A 201 -17.37 -18.65 19.08
C VAL A 201 -15.98 -18.00 19.08
N LEU A 202 -14.96 -18.69 18.54
CA LEU A 202 -13.61 -18.16 18.43
C LEU A 202 -13.53 -16.98 17.46
N SER A 203 -14.22 -17.05 16.31
CA SER A 203 -14.25 -15.94 15.34
C SER A 203 -15.04 -14.72 15.85
N ALA A 204 -16.16 -14.94 16.54
CA ALA A 204 -16.95 -13.85 17.12
C ALA A 204 -16.22 -13.17 18.29
N GLY A 205 -15.52 -13.96 19.12
CA GLY A 205 -14.73 -13.43 20.23
C GLY A 205 -13.56 -12.54 19.78
N ILE A 206 -12.84 -12.95 18.72
CA ILE A 206 -11.75 -12.14 18.14
C ILE A 206 -12.28 -10.82 17.58
N LEU A 207 -13.42 -10.84 16.88
CA LEU A 207 -14.05 -9.63 16.36
C LEU A 207 -14.48 -8.67 17.48
N LEU A 208 -15.09 -9.19 18.55
CA LEU A 208 -15.50 -8.38 19.70
C LEU A 208 -14.29 -7.77 20.43
N LEU A 209 -13.23 -8.55 20.64
CA LEU A 209 -11.99 -8.05 21.25
C LEU A 209 -11.32 -6.98 20.38
N GLY A 210 -11.29 -7.18 19.07
CA GLY A 210 -10.75 -6.21 18.11
C GLY A 210 -11.53 -4.90 18.11
N LEU A 211 -12.87 -4.96 18.10
CA LEU A 211 -13.73 -3.78 18.18
C LEU A 211 -13.57 -3.05 19.52
N ALA A 212 -13.44 -3.79 20.63
CA ALA A 212 -13.24 -3.19 21.95
C ALA A 212 -11.89 -2.47 22.06
N PHE A 213 -10.84 -3.09 21.50
CA PHE A 213 -9.52 -2.48 21.41
C PHE A 213 -9.51 -1.23 20.51
N ALA A 214 -10.15 -1.30 19.34
CA ALA A 214 -10.28 -0.16 18.42
C ALA A 214 -11.05 1.00 19.06
N TRP A 215 -12.15 0.72 19.76
CA TRP A 215 -12.93 1.71 20.49
C TRP A 215 -12.12 2.40 21.58
N ARG A 216 -11.42 1.61 22.40
CA ARG A 216 -10.56 2.12 23.46
C ARG A 216 -9.48 3.06 22.91
N LEU A 217 -8.80 2.67 21.83
CA LEU A 217 -7.79 3.51 21.19
C LEU A 217 -8.37 4.81 20.64
N PHE A 218 -9.60 4.77 20.15
CA PHE A 218 -10.31 5.96 19.67
C PHE A 218 -10.66 6.92 20.82
N GLU A 219 -11.17 6.42 21.95
CA GLU A 219 -11.42 7.22 23.16
C GLU A 219 -10.13 7.83 23.73
N GLU A 220 -9.03 7.07 23.71
CA GLU A 220 -7.70 7.53 24.13
C GLU A 220 -7.06 8.54 23.14
N LYS A 221 -7.77 8.94 22.08
CA LYS A 221 -7.29 9.83 21.00
C LYS A 221 -6.03 9.30 20.29
N ARG A 222 -5.84 7.98 20.30
CA ARG A 222 -4.73 7.26 19.67
C ARG A 222 -5.21 6.26 18.60
N PRO A 223 -6.16 6.62 17.70
CA PRO A 223 -6.70 5.68 16.73
C PRO A 223 -5.66 5.17 15.72
N LEU A 224 -4.56 5.91 15.54
CA LEU A 224 -3.47 5.55 14.62
C LEU A 224 -2.70 4.29 15.04
N GLU A 225 -2.79 3.88 16.30
CA GLU A 225 -2.16 2.64 16.78
C GLU A 225 -2.89 1.37 16.28
N LEU A 226 -4.09 1.54 15.73
CA LEU A 226 -4.80 0.48 15.01
C LEU A 226 -4.23 0.28 13.60
N ALA A 227 -3.57 1.29 13.03
CA ALA A 227 -3.00 1.22 11.68
C ALA A 227 -1.60 0.61 11.71
N ALA A 228 -1.32 -0.30 10.77
CA ALA A 228 0.04 -0.79 10.58
C ALA A 228 0.99 0.37 10.21
N GLU A 229 2.23 0.32 10.68
CA GLU A 229 3.24 1.36 10.41
C GLU A 229 3.45 1.60 8.90
N SER A 230 3.29 0.56 8.08
CA SER A 230 3.30 0.63 6.61
C SER A 230 2.17 1.47 6.01
N LEU A 231 0.97 1.48 6.61
CA LEU A 231 -0.17 2.29 6.17
C LEU A 231 0.05 3.77 6.49
N LEU A 232 0.73 4.09 7.59
CA LEU A 232 1.06 5.46 7.97
C LEU A 232 2.12 6.10 7.05
N ILE A 233 2.96 5.26 6.42
CA ILE A 233 4.01 5.69 5.48
C ILE A 233 3.43 5.89 4.08
N THR A 234 2.50 5.03 3.65
CA THR A 234 1.98 5.00 2.27
C THR A 234 0.70 5.81 2.07
N CYS A 235 -0.15 5.92 3.09
CA CYS A 235 -1.44 6.62 3.00
C CYS A 235 -1.39 8.05 3.56
N ASN A 236 -2.43 8.84 3.26
CA ASN A 236 -2.65 10.12 3.89
C ASN A 236 -3.20 9.90 5.31
N LEU A 237 -2.58 10.53 6.30
CA LEU A 237 -2.97 10.37 7.71
C LEU A 237 -4.44 10.75 7.95
N SER A 238 -4.89 11.80 7.26
CA SER A 238 -6.27 12.28 7.36
C SER A 238 -7.29 11.26 6.86
N GLU A 239 -7.00 10.57 5.75
CA GLU A 239 -7.86 9.54 5.18
C GLU A 239 -7.92 8.28 6.05
N VAL A 240 -6.79 7.86 6.63
CA VAL A 240 -6.76 6.72 7.56
C VAL A 240 -7.56 7.01 8.83
N LEU A 241 -7.39 8.21 9.40
CA LEU A 241 -8.21 8.65 10.53
C LEU A 241 -9.69 8.70 10.17
N ARG A 242 -10.00 9.22 8.99
CA ARG A 242 -11.36 9.30 8.46
C ARG A 242 -11.98 7.92 8.27
N SER A 243 -11.24 6.96 7.72
CA SER A 243 -11.73 5.59 7.54
C SER A 243 -11.98 4.87 8.86
N ILE A 244 -11.12 5.10 9.87
CA ILE A 244 -11.33 4.56 11.23
C ILE A 244 -12.61 5.19 11.83
N HIS A 245 -12.77 6.51 11.69
CA HIS A 245 -13.93 7.25 12.19
C HIS A 245 -15.24 6.76 11.55
N VAL A 246 -15.27 6.64 10.22
CA VAL A 246 -16.43 6.11 9.48
C VAL A 246 -16.69 4.64 9.80
N GLY A 247 -15.62 3.84 9.95
CA GLY A 247 -15.73 2.45 10.39
C GLY A 247 -16.41 2.31 11.75
N LEU A 248 -16.08 3.19 12.71
CA LEU A 248 -16.73 3.24 14.03
C LEU A 248 -18.20 3.66 13.96
N LEU A 249 -18.57 4.59 13.07
CA LEU A 249 -19.97 4.95 12.81
C LEU A 249 -20.78 3.74 12.28
N CYS A 250 -20.16 2.87 11.49
CA CYS A 250 -20.84 1.71 10.90
C CYS A 250 -21.14 0.59 11.92
N VAL A 251 -20.45 0.56 13.06
CA VAL A 251 -20.55 -0.52 14.07
C VAL A 251 -21.20 -0.07 15.38
N GLN A 252 -21.85 1.09 15.36
CA GLN A 252 -22.57 1.62 16.53
C GLN A 252 -23.61 0.63 17.05
N GLU A 253 -23.84 0.66 18.36
CA GLU A 253 -24.77 -0.25 19.04
C GLU A 253 -26.18 -0.17 18.47
N ASN A 254 -26.74 1.05 18.42
CA ASN A 254 -28.08 1.29 17.88
C ASN A 254 -28.07 1.23 16.33
N PRO A 255 -28.93 0.40 15.72
CA PRO A 255 -29.05 0.34 14.26
C PRO A 255 -29.39 1.68 13.61
N GLU A 256 -30.22 2.51 14.27
CA GLU A 256 -30.64 3.82 13.78
C GLU A 256 -29.51 4.86 13.75
N ASP A 257 -28.46 4.65 14.54
CA ASP A 257 -27.29 5.54 14.55
C ASP A 257 -26.32 5.21 13.39
N ARG A 258 -26.49 4.05 12.72
CA ARG A 258 -25.58 3.61 11.66
C ARG A 258 -25.91 4.31 10.33
N PRO A 259 -24.92 4.87 9.64
CA PRO A 259 -25.14 5.48 8.34
C PRO A 259 -25.50 4.42 7.29
N ASN A 260 -26.37 4.80 6.34
CA ASN A 260 -26.60 3.98 5.14
C ASN A 260 -25.31 3.92 4.29
N MET A 261 -25.11 2.83 3.56
CA MET A 261 -23.94 2.62 2.69
C MET A 261 -23.72 3.75 1.67
N SER A 262 -24.79 4.36 1.15
CA SER A 262 -24.67 5.53 0.26
C SER A 262 -24.08 6.75 0.96
N ILE A 263 -24.40 6.95 2.24
CA ILE A 263 -23.86 8.04 3.07
C ILE A 263 -22.42 7.73 3.46
N VAL A 264 -22.09 6.48 3.77
CA VAL A 264 -20.71 6.02 4.03
C VAL A 264 -19.79 6.34 2.86
N ALA A 265 -20.23 6.07 1.63
CA ALA A 265 -19.45 6.38 0.42
C ALA A 265 -19.16 7.89 0.26
N LEU A 266 -20.13 8.74 0.61
CA LEU A 266 -19.94 10.19 0.62
C LEU A 266 -19.00 10.62 1.76
N MET A 267 -19.21 10.08 2.96
CA MET A 267 -18.38 10.35 4.15
C MET A 267 -16.91 9.99 3.93
N LEU A 268 -16.60 9.01 3.08
CA LEU A 268 -15.23 8.63 2.74
C LEU A 268 -14.61 9.50 1.63
N ARG A 269 -15.42 10.21 0.84
CA ARG A 269 -14.99 10.95 -0.35
C ARG A 269 -14.88 12.46 -0.12
N ASP A 270 -15.84 13.03 0.60
CA ASP A 270 -15.94 14.47 0.83
C ASP A 270 -15.26 14.87 2.13
N ASP A 271 -14.82 16.12 2.29
CA ASP A 271 -14.03 16.57 3.45
C ASP A 271 -14.85 17.06 4.67
N ASP A 272 -16.15 16.77 4.69
CA ASP A 272 -17.08 17.33 5.67
C ASP A 272 -16.85 16.84 7.10
N THR A 273 -17.31 17.63 8.08
CA THR A 273 -17.25 17.29 9.50
C THR A 273 -18.13 16.08 9.80
N LEU A 274 -17.52 15.00 10.28
CA LEU A 274 -18.22 13.77 10.62
C LEU A 274 -18.83 13.84 12.04
N PRO A 275 -20.01 13.22 12.26
CA PRO A 275 -20.58 13.08 13.59
C PRO A 275 -19.67 12.23 14.49
N GLN A 276 -19.68 12.46 15.79
CA GLN A 276 -18.89 11.65 16.73
C GLN A 276 -19.49 10.24 16.85
N PRO A 277 -18.67 9.18 16.72
CA PRO A 277 -19.12 7.82 16.92
C PRO A 277 -19.61 7.62 18.35
N LYS A 278 -20.72 6.90 18.52
CA LYS A 278 -21.18 6.41 19.83
C LYS A 278 -20.67 4.97 20.05
N GLN A 279 -20.88 4.47 21.26
CA GLN A 279 -20.44 3.15 21.67
C GLN A 279 -20.81 2.06 20.63
N PRO A 280 -19.85 1.20 20.23
CA PRO A 280 -20.11 0.05 19.38
C PRO A 280 -20.96 -0.98 20.10
N GLY A 281 -21.73 -1.75 19.34
CA GLY A 281 -22.50 -2.86 19.90
C GLY A 281 -21.59 -4.00 20.36
N PHE A 282 -21.15 -3.98 21.61
CA PHE A 282 -20.55 -5.15 22.26
C PHE A 282 -21.69 -6.09 22.67
N PHE A 283 -21.62 -7.38 22.34
CA PHE A 283 -22.69 -8.33 22.65
C PHE A 283 -22.83 -8.55 24.17
N THR A 284 -23.48 -7.62 24.88
CA THR A 284 -23.94 -7.80 26.27
C THR A 284 -25.18 -6.96 26.53
N GLU A 285 -26.35 -7.51 26.16
CA GLU A 285 -27.52 -7.50 27.05
C GLU A 285 -28.49 -8.60 26.58
N ARG A 286 -28.52 -9.72 27.30
CA ARG A 286 -29.80 -10.42 27.47
C ARG A 286 -30.46 -9.66 28.61
N ASP A 287 -31.57 -8.98 28.31
CA ASP A 287 -32.48 -8.45 29.31
C ASP A 287 -32.76 -9.53 30.37
N LEU A 288 -32.17 -9.36 31.55
CA LEU A 288 -32.60 -10.00 32.78
C LEU A 288 -33.09 -8.89 33.72
N ASN A 289 -34.09 -8.15 33.28
CA ASN A 289 -34.79 -7.24 34.17
C ASN A 289 -35.91 -7.98 34.92
N GLU A 290 -35.77 -7.92 36.25
CA GLU A 290 -36.81 -7.93 37.28
C GLU A 290 -37.76 -9.13 37.33
N ALA A 291 -37.35 -10.17 38.06
CA ALA A 291 -38.29 -10.97 38.85
C ALA A 291 -38.31 -10.41 40.29
N SER A 292 -39.10 -9.36 40.51
CA SER A 292 -39.64 -9.10 41.85
C SER A 292 -40.59 -10.24 42.18
N TYR A 293 -40.26 -11.00 43.22
CA TYR A 293 -41.15 -12.03 43.75
C TYR A 293 -42.42 -11.34 44.31
N SER A 294 -43.54 -11.50 43.61
CA SER A 294 -44.84 -11.61 44.28
C SER A 294 -45.72 -12.59 43.51
N SER A 295 -46.28 -13.51 44.28
CA SER A 295 -46.99 -14.75 43.96
C SER A 295 -48.30 -14.59 43.19
N ASN A 296 -48.50 -15.34 42.09
CA ASN A 296 -49.39 -16.51 41.97
C ASN A 296 -49.72 -16.91 40.50
N PRO A 297 -50.12 -18.18 40.25
CA PRO A 297 -49.98 -18.81 38.95
C PRO A 297 -51.28 -18.83 38.11
N SER A 298 -51.17 -18.52 36.81
CA SER A 298 -51.99 -19.14 35.77
C SER A 298 -51.32 -18.97 34.39
N LYS A 299 -51.23 -20.08 33.66
CA LYS A 299 -50.93 -20.18 32.21
C LYS A 299 -52.24 -20.63 31.52
N PRO A 300 -52.42 -20.55 30.18
CA PRO A 300 -51.49 -20.09 29.13
C PRO A 300 -52.13 -19.26 27.96
N TYR A 301 -51.28 -18.84 27.01
CA TYR A 301 -51.52 -18.62 25.56
C TYR A 301 -52.15 -17.31 25.03
N SER A 302 -51.43 -16.67 24.09
CA SER A 302 -51.92 -15.87 22.93
C SER A 302 -50.69 -15.52 22.05
N VAL A 303 -50.36 -16.37 21.05
CA VAL A 303 -50.52 -16.14 19.59
C VAL A 303 -49.83 -14.87 19.08
N ASN A 304 -48.75 -15.05 18.30
CA ASN A 304 -48.12 -14.03 17.49
C ASN A 304 -48.89 -13.89 16.17
N ASP A 305 -49.37 -12.71 15.82
CA ASP A 305 -49.85 -12.41 14.47
C ASP A 305 -48.67 -12.16 13.53
N CYS A 306 -48.46 -13.09 12.60
CA CYS A 306 -47.51 -12.96 11.50
C CYS A 306 -48.30 -12.86 10.19
N SER A 307 -48.13 -11.76 9.45
CA SER A 307 -48.75 -11.55 8.15
C SER A 307 -48.08 -12.42 7.07
N ILE A 308 -48.83 -13.33 6.46
CA ILE A 308 -48.38 -14.15 5.31
C ILE A 308 -48.98 -13.58 4.02
N SER A 309 -48.13 -13.31 3.04
CA SER A 309 -48.53 -13.00 1.66
C SER A 309 -48.51 -14.28 0.82
N GLU A 310 -49.64 -14.65 0.22
CA GLU A 310 -49.75 -15.79 -0.70
C GLU A 310 -49.43 -15.40 -2.16
N LEU A 311 -48.60 -16.22 -2.82
CA LEU A 311 -48.38 -16.22 -4.27
C LEU A 311 -49.15 -17.40 -4.90
N LYS A 312 -50.06 -17.13 -5.83
CA LYS A 312 -50.78 -18.17 -6.60
C LYS A 312 -50.13 -18.42 -7.96
N PRO A 313 -49.73 -19.66 -8.28
CA PRO A 313 -49.46 -20.08 -9.65
C PRO A 313 -50.75 -20.54 -10.36
N ARG A 314 -50.78 -20.43 -11.70
CA ARG A 314 -51.83 -20.99 -12.58
C ARG A 314 -51.72 -22.50 -12.68
#